data_AF-A0A3D0LZV6-F1
#
_entry.id   AF-A0A3D0LZV6-F1
#
_cell.length_a   1.000
_cell.length_b   1.000
_cell.length_c   1.000
_cell.angle_alpha   90.00
_cell.angle_beta   90.00
_cell.angle_gamma   90.00
#
_symmetry.space_group_name_H-M   'P 1'
#
loop_
_entity.id
_entity.type
_entity.pdbx_description
1 polymer ?
#
loop_
_entity_poly.entity_id
_entity_poly.type
_entity_poly.pdbx_seq_one_letter_code
_entity_poly.pdbx_strand_id
1 'polypeptide(L)' 'MSKIDELLTKFQEIASDPKARMDSYIAQGKKVIGCFPYYVPEELVLAADMVPFGVWGTHGIINAAKEYF' A
#
# COMPACT_ATOMS: atom_id res chain seq x y z
N MET A 1 5.31 14.63 24.25
CA MET A 1 5.11 13.31 23.62
C MET A 1 6.44 12.60 23.56
N SER A 2 6.48 11.28 23.73
CA SER A 2 7.73 10.54 23.55
C SER A 2 8.01 10.38 22.05
N LYS A 3 9.28 10.15 21.68
CA LYS A 3 9.66 9.83 20.29
C LYS A 3 8.91 8.61 19.73
N ILE A 4 8.50 7.69 20.60
CA ILE A 4 7.73 6.51 20.20
C ILE A 4 6.32 6.92 19.76
N ASP A 5 5.67 7.80 20.53
CA ASP A 5 4.32 8.26 20.23
C ASP A 5 4.27 8.96 18.86
N GLU A 6 5.27 9.82 18.58
CA GLU A 6 5.38 10.53 17.30
C GLU A 6 5.51 9.57 16.11
N LEU A 7 6.31 8.50 16.24
CA LEU A 7 6.46 7.49 15.20
C LEU A 7 5.18 6.69 14.99
N LEU A 8 4.50 6.30 16.07
CA LEU A 8 3.25 5.56 15.99
C LEU A 8 2.15 6.38 15.32
N THR A 9 2.05 7.68 15.63
CA THR A 9 1.13 8.59 14.94
C THR A 9 1.40 8.61 13.43
N LYS A 10 2.67 8.77 13.03
CA LYS A 10 3.04 8.78 11.62
C LYS A 10 2.73 7.47 10.90
N PHE A 11 2.95 6.33 11.55
CA PHE A 11 2.61 5.03 10.97
C PHE A 11 1.10 4.85 10.84
N GLN A 12 0.34 5.25 11.85
CA GLN A 12 -1.12 5.19 11.85
C GLN A 12 -1.71 6.01 10.71
N GLU A 13 -1.24 7.25 10.51
CA GLU A 13 -1.68 8.13 9.41
C GLU A 13 -1.49 7.48 8.04
N ILE A 14 -0.31 6.88 7.81
CA ILE A 14 -0.01 6.19 6.54
C ILE A 14 -0.87 4.93 6.38
N ALA A 15 -1.05 4.15 7.45
CA ALA A 15 -1.80 2.90 7.40
C ALA A 15 -3.31 3.10 7.25
N SER A 16 -3.86 4.19 7.80
CA SER A 16 -5.30 4.47 7.74
C SER A 16 -5.79 4.94 6.38
N ASP A 17 -4.90 5.51 5.55
CA ASP A 17 -5.25 5.99 4.21
C ASP A 17 -4.19 5.57 3.16
N PRO A 18 -4.17 4.28 2.78
CA PRO A 18 -3.26 3.78 1.76
C PRO A 18 -3.49 4.47 0.40
N LYS A 19 -4.70 4.97 0.12
CA LYS A 19 -5.01 5.68 -1.12
C LYS A 19 -4.27 7.01 -1.18
N ALA A 20 -4.33 7.82 -0.14
CA ALA A 20 -3.56 9.07 -0.08
C ALA A 20 -2.07 8.82 -0.24
N ARG A 21 -1.55 7.73 0.36
CA ARG A 21 -0.14 7.35 0.19
C ARG A 21 0.19 7.00 -1.27
N MET A 22 -0.65 6.20 -1.93
CA MET A 22 -0.50 5.87 -3.35
C MET A 22 -0.53 7.13 -4.23
N ASP A 23 -1.53 8.00 -4.02
CA ASP A 23 -1.70 9.24 -4.79
C ASP A 23 -0.47 10.16 -4.65
N SER A 24 0.15 10.19 -3.46
CA SER A 24 1.39 10.96 -3.23
C SER A 24 2.58 10.47 -4.07
N TYR A 25 2.69 9.17 -4.34
CA TYR A 25 3.73 8.61 -5.21
C TYR A 25 3.44 8.90 -6.69
N ILE A 26 2.18 8.80 -7.09
CA ILE A 26 1.75 9.14 -8.45
C ILE A 26 2.04 10.63 -8.75
N ALA A 27 1.78 11.52 -7.79
CA ALA A 27 2.09 12.94 -7.92
C ALA A 27 3.60 13.23 -8.08
N GLN A 28 4.47 12.34 -7.58
CA GLN A 28 5.92 12.39 -7.78
C GLN A 28 6.36 11.83 -9.15
N GLY A 29 5.42 11.42 -10.01
CA GLY A 29 5.69 10.79 -11.30
C GLY A 29 6.06 9.31 -11.23
N LYS A 30 5.96 8.68 -10.06
CA LYS A 30 6.25 7.25 -9.89
C LYS A 30 5.07 6.40 -10.37
N LYS A 31 5.38 5.23 -10.94
CA LYS A 31 4.39 4.17 -11.15
C LYS A 31 4.28 3.31 -9.88
N VAL A 32 3.08 2.90 -9.52
CA VAL A 32 2.79 2.08 -8.34
C VAL A 32 2.33 0.70 -8.80
N ILE A 33 2.94 -0.36 -8.28
CA ILE A 33 2.66 -1.75 -8.64
C ILE A 33 2.03 -2.45 -7.43
N GLY A 34 0.82 -2.98 -7.60
CA GLY A 34 0.16 -3.78 -6.58
C GLY A 34 0.83 -5.15 -6.41
N CYS A 35 1.26 -5.45 -5.19
CA CYS A 35 1.96 -6.70 -4.84
C CYS A 35 1.08 -7.50 -3.87
N PHE A 36 0.49 -8.60 -4.35
CA PHE A 36 -0.25 -9.55 -3.51
C PHE A 36 0.72 -10.46 -2.73
N PRO A 37 0.30 -11.04 -1.58
CA PRO A 37 1.18 -11.85 -0.74
C PRO A 37 1.60 -13.17 -1.42
N TYR A 38 2.74 -13.79 -1.09
CA TYR A 38 3.82 -13.35 -0.18
C TYR A 38 5.15 -13.14 -0.91
N TYR A 39 5.25 -13.64 -2.14
CA TYR A 39 6.52 -13.87 -2.84
C TYR A 39 6.59 -13.10 -4.16
N VAL A 40 5.92 -11.94 -4.23
CA VAL A 40 6.11 -11.03 -5.36
C VAL A 40 7.52 -10.46 -5.28
N PRO A 41 8.31 -10.50 -6.38
CA PRO A 41 9.68 -9.98 -6.38
C PRO A 41 9.67 -8.44 -6.42
N GLU A 42 9.42 -7.82 -5.27
CA GLU A 42 9.38 -6.36 -5.10
C GLU A 42 10.69 -5.67 -5.52
N GLU A 43 11.80 -6.40 -5.47
CA GLU A 43 13.12 -5.94 -5.92
C GLU A 43 13.12 -5.55 -7.40
N LEU A 44 12.36 -6.24 -8.25
CA LEU A 44 12.25 -5.89 -9.68
C LEU A 44 11.46 -4.59 -9.88
N VAL A 45 10.45 -4.35 -9.04
CA VAL A 45 9.67 -3.10 -9.05
C VAL A 45 10.55 -1.93 -8.63
N LEU A 46 11.32 -2.10 -7.55
CA LEU A 46 12.27 -1.09 -7.07
C LEU A 46 13.37 -0.81 -8.10
N ALA A 47 13.94 -1.85 -8.72
CA ALA A 47 14.97 -1.70 -9.75
C ALA A 47 14.48 -0.93 -10.99
N ALA A 48 13.17 -0.97 -11.26
CA ALA A 48 12.53 -0.23 -12.34
C ALA A 48 12.13 1.21 -11.96
N ASP A 49 12.58 1.72 -10.81
CA ASP A 49 12.21 3.03 -10.24
C ASP A 49 10.70 3.19 -10.01
N MET A 50 10.03 2.08 -9.70
CA MET A 50 8.61 2.02 -9.37
C MET A 50 8.41 1.70 -7.89
N VAL A 51 7.19 1.86 -7.41
CA VAL A 51 6.84 1.64 -6.00
C VAL A 51 6.11 0.30 -5.84
N PRO A 52 6.69 -0.69 -5.14
CA PRO A 52 5.94 -1.86 -4.73
C PRO A 52 4.90 -1.47 -3.66
N PHE A 53 3.67 -1.92 -3.82
CA PHE A 53 2.55 -1.53 -2.98
C PHE A 53 1.76 -2.76 -2.56
N GLY A 54 1.94 -3.18 -1.30
CA GLY A 54 1.31 -4.38 -0.75
C GLY A 54 -0.22 -4.31 -0.77
N VAL A 55 -0.87 -5.35 -1.28
CA VAL A 55 -2.33 -5.49 -1.31
C VAL A 55 -2.75 -6.68 -0.45
N TRP A 56 -3.26 -6.40 0.75
CA TRP A 56 -3.59 -7.41 1.76
C TRP A 56 -5.10 -7.61 1.98
N GLY A 57 -5.93 -6.99 1.13
CA GLY A 57 -7.38 -6.96 1.33
C GLY A 57 -7.79 -6.02 2.46
N THR A 58 -9.07 -6.09 2.84
CA THR A 58 -9.64 -5.31 3.95
C THR A 58 -10.85 -6.03 4.53
N HIS A 59 -11.34 -5.56 5.66
CA HIS A 59 -12.61 -6.01 6.23
C HIS A 59 -13.77 -5.36 5.47
N GLY A 60 -14.80 -6.13 5.13
CA GLY A 60 -15.99 -5.59 4.45
C GLY A 60 -16.86 -6.65 3.80
N ILE A 61 -17.85 -6.19 3.03
CA ILE A 61 -18.79 -7.06 2.31
C ILE A 61 -18.22 -7.39 0.93
N ILE A 62 -18.13 -8.68 0.61
CA ILE A 62 -17.48 -9.21 -0.61
C ILE A 62 -18.44 -9.33 -1.81
N ASN A 63 -19.33 -8.36 -2.03
CA ASN A 63 -20.40 -8.50 -3.03
C ASN A 63 -19.90 -8.77 -4.45
N ALA A 64 -18.89 -8.02 -4.93
CA ALA A 64 -18.35 -8.19 -6.28
C ALA A 64 -17.61 -9.53 -6.48
N ALA A 65 -17.01 -10.08 -5.42
CA ALA A 65 -16.30 -11.35 -5.52
C ALA A 65 -17.25 -12.52 -5.82
N LYS A 66 -18.50 -12.47 -5.34
CA LYS A 66 -19.51 -13.54 -5.53
C LYS A 66 -19.92 -13.76 -6.98
N GLU A 67 -19.61 -12.83 -7.88
CA GLU A 67 -19.85 -12.99 -9.32
C GLU A 67 -18.80 -13.89 -9.98
N TYR A 68 -17.64 -14.08 -9.35
CA TYR A 68 -16.49 -14.79 -9.93
C TYR A 68 -15.99 -15.97 -9.08
N PHE A 69 -16.31 -15.99 -7.78
CA PHE A 69 -15.84 -16.97 -6.79
C PHE A 69 -16.98 -17.54 -5.96
#